data_AF-A0A933K7P7-F1
#
_entry.id   AF-A0A933K7P7-F1
#
_cell.length_a   1.000
_cell.length_b   1.000
_cell.length_c   1.000
_cell.angle_alpha   90.00
_cell.angle_beta   90.00
_cell.angle_gamma   90.00
#
_symmetry.space_group_name_H-M   'P 1'
#
loop_
_entity.id
_entity.type
_entity.pdbx_description
1 polymer ?
#
loop_
_entity_poly.entity_id
_entity_poly.type
_entity_poly.pdbx_seq_one_letter_code
_entity_poly.pdbx_strand_id
1 'polypeptide(L)'
;MMQLRYVHLLLVTTTLLAPLVRPPPVAASMTTGRAPILSVAVLLHQRSIQIGGTRGFRVLDHRTSGQLDLQWGGTRVAVDGWMAGLKFRNGNYHKLVVCPTSGGFVLINGKPYRGYFELHEDGRGGVNAVNIVDLESYLYGVVKAEMSASAPLEAL
;
A
#
# COMPACT_ATOMS: atom_id res chain seq x y z
N MET A 1 4.99 57.40 -58.12
CA MET A 1 3.65 57.39 -57.48
C MET A 1 3.15 55.95 -57.43
N MET A 2 2.44 55.57 -56.35
CA MET A 2 1.90 54.23 -55.98
C MET A 2 2.94 53.19 -55.52
N GLN A 3 3.16 52.97 -54.21
CA GLN A 3 2.33 52.26 -53.20
C GLN A 3 2.14 50.77 -53.51
N LEU A 4 2.72 49.86 -52.71
CA LEU A 4 2.07 49.26 -51.53
C LEU A 4 2.62 47.84 -51.18
N ARG A 5 3.16 47.73 -49.96
CA ARG A 5 3.14 46.60 -48.99
C ARG A 5 3.56 45.17 -49.41
N TYR A 6 4.53 44.61 -48.70
CA TYR A 6 4.51 43.20 -48.27
C TYR A 6 5.02 43.05 -46.83
N VAL A 7 4.38 42.13 -46.11
CA VAL A 7 4.24 42.04 -44.65
C VAL A 7 5.31 41.14 -44.03
N HIS A 8 5.80 41.53 -42.84
CA HIS A 8 6.68 40.75 -41.97
C HIS A 8 6.03 39.41 -41.55
N LEU A 9 6.70 38.28 -41.81
CA LEU A 9 6.36 36.98 -41.22
C LEU A 9 7.19 36.77 -39.95
N LEU A 10 6.54 36.88 -38.79
CA LEU A 10 7.14 36.74 -37.46
C LEU A 10 6.70 35.37 -36.90
N LEU A 11 7.64 34.43 -36.78
CA LEU A 11 7.41 33.10 -36.20
C LEU A 11 7.51 33.22 -34.67
N VAL A 12 6.37 33.20 -33.98
CA VAL A 12 6.30 33.09 -32.51
C VAL A 12 5.95 31.65 -32.17
N THR A 13 6.90 30.93 -31.58
CA THR A 13 6.70 29.60 -31.01
C THR A 13 6.06 29.73 -29.62
N THR A 14 4.80 29.34 -29.48
CA THR A 14 4.09 29.36 -28.20
C THR A 14 4.33 28.04 -27.45
N THR A 15 5.16 28.07 -26.41
CA THR A 15 5.25 26.98 -25.42
C THR A 15 4.04 27.00 -24.49
N LEU A 16 3.27 25.91 -24.49
CA LEU A 16 2.09 25.70 -23.66
C LEU A 16 2.51 25.39 -22.21
N LEU A 17 2.27 26.32 -21.28
CA LEU A 17 2.45 26.13 -19.84
C LEU A 17 1.15 25.55 -19.27
N ALA A 18 1.15 24.26 -18.91
CA ALA A 18 0.01 23.62 -18.24
C ALA A 18 -0.03 24.00 -16.74
N PRO A 19 -1.19 24.34 -16.16
CA PRO A 19 -1.27 24.67 -14.74
C PRO A 19 -1.17 23.39 -13.88
N LEU A 20 -0.33 23.45 -12.84
CA LEU A 20 -0.25 22.43 -11.78
C LEU A 20 -1.56 22.43 -10.98
N VAL A 21 -2.52 21.61 -11.39
CA VAL A 21 -3.70 21.31 -10.55
C VAL A 21 -3.22 20.49 -9.36
N ARG A 22 -3.13 21.12 -8.18
CA ARG A 22 -2.88 20.41 -6.92
C ARG A 22 -4.09 19.51 -6.65
N PRO A 23 -3.91 18.20 -6.39
CA PRO A 23 -5.02 17.38 -5.96
C PRO A 23 -5.59 17.95 -4.66
N PRO A 24 -6.93 17.94 -4.47
CA PRO A 24 -7.53 18.42 -3.23
C PRO A 24 -7.00 17.59 -2.04
N PRO A 25 -6.81 18.22 -0.86
CA PRO A 25 -6.50 17.47 0.34
C PRO A 25 -7.66 16.50 0.58
N VAL A 26 -7.37 15.19 0.58
CA VAL A 26 -8.34 14.17 0.94
C VAL A 26 -8.69 14.38 2.41
N ALA A 27 -9.75 15.14 2.68
CA ALA A 27 -10.28 15.32 4.01
C ALA A 27 -10.79 13.96 4.49
N ALA A 28 -10.04 13.33 5.38
CA ALA A 28 -10.48 12.12 6.07
C ALA A 28 -11.74 12.45 6.87
N SER A 29 -12.90 11.98 6.39
CA SER A 29 -14.15 12.07 7.15
C SER A 29 -14.04 11.16 8.37
N MET A 30 -13.75 11.75 9.53
CA MET A 30 -13.84 11.06 10.81
C MET A 30 -15.32 10.94 11.20
N THR A 31 -15.93 9.80 10.92
CA THR A 31 -17.21 9.42 11.52
C THR A 31 -16.93 8.75 12.87
N THR A 32 -17.36 9.42 13.94
CA THR A 32 -17.39 8.98 15.34
C THR A 32 -17.83 7.51 15.50
N GLY A 33 -17.04 6.72 16.22
CA GLY A 33 -17.50 5.51 16.92
C GLY A 33 -16.76 4.19 16.63
N ARG A 34 -15.89 4.13 15.62
CA ARG A 34 -15.05 2.95 15.35
C ARG A 34 -13.62 3.43 15.16
N ALA A 35 -12.65 2.83 15.86
CA ALA A 35 -11.23 3.13 15.64
C ALA A 35 -10.95 3.05 14.14
N PRO A 36 -10.41 4.11 13.51
CA PRO A 36 -10.31 4.13 12.06
C PRO A 36 -9.26 3.10 11.63
N ILE A 37 -9.57 2.35 10.58
CA ILE A 37 -8.66 1.34 10.03
C ILE A 37 -7.87 2.03 8.91
N LEU A 38 -6.54 2.05 9.02
CA LEU A 38 -5.68 2.58 7.96
C LEU A 38 -5.31 1.45 6.99
N SER A 39 -5.54 1.69 5.69
CA SER A 39 -5.12 0.80 4.60
C SER A 39 -3.97 1.46 3.85
N VAL A 40 -2.77 0.89 3.93
CA VAL A 40 -1.57 1.39 3.24
C VAL A 40 -1.12 0.36 2.21
N ALA A 41 -1.14 0.72 0.94
CA ALA A 41 -0.55 -0.13 -0.09
C ALA A 41 0.98 -0.16 0.09
N VAL A 42 1.55 -1.36 0.26
CA VAL A 42 2.99 -1.54 0.50
C VAL A 42 3.71 -2.00 -0.77
N LEU A 43 3.09 -2.90 -1.54
CA LEU A 43 3.62 -3.36 -2.83
C LEU A 43 2.47 -3.52 -3.82
N LEU A 44 2.69 -3.11 -5.07
CA LEU A 44 1.72 -3.22 -6.15
C LEU A 44 2.34 -3.94 -7.35
N HIS A 45 1.51 -4.69 -8.10
CA HIS A 45 1.84 -5.34 -9.36
C HIS A 45 3.07 -6.26 -9.31
N GLN A 46 3.26 -6.98 -8.20
CA GLN A 46 4.39 -7.87 -8.02
C GLN A 46 4.08 -9.26 -8.58
N ARG A 47 5.00 -9.89 -9.32
CA ARG A 47 4.81 -11.28 -9.78
C ARG A 47 4.83 -12.29 -8.65
N SER A 48 5.61 -12.03 -7.61
CA SER A 48 5.75 -12.90 -6.45
C SER A 48 6.08 -12.03 -5.24
N ILE A 49 5.52 -12.38 -4.09
CA ILE A 49 5.85 -11.77 -2.82
C ILE A 49 6.20 -12.86 -1.80
N GLN A 50 7.13 -12.57 -0.92
CA GLN A 50 7.48 -13.42 0.19
C GLN A 50 6.76 -12.93 1.45
N ILE A 51 5.92 -13.79 2.02
CA ILE A 51 5.27 -13.56 3.31
C ILE A 51 5.98 -14.35 4.42
N GLY A 52 5.99 -13.79 5.61
CA GLY A 52 6.56 -14.43 6.79
C GLY A 52 6.01 -13.83 8.08
N GLY A 53 6.54 -14.28 9.21
CA GLY A 53 6.22 -13.70 10.52
C GLY A 53 7.41 -13.77 11.46
N THR A 54 7.56 -12.76 12.32
CA THR A 54 8.65 -12.76 13.32
C THR A 54 8.45 -13.81 14.40
N ARG A 55 7.20 -14.03 14.82
CA ARG A 55 6.79 -15.05 15.81
C ARG A 55 5.90 -16.14 15.21
N GLY A 56 5.68 -16.08 13.90
CA GLY A 56 4.77 -16.91 13.14
C GLY A 56 3.63 -16.09 12.51
N PHE A 57 2.87 -16.76 11.65
CA PHE A 57 1.76 -16.15 10.92
C PHE A 57 0.77 -17.23 10.46
N ARG A 58 -0.47 -16.82 10.23
CA ARG A 58 -1.51 -17.65 9.61
C ARG A 58 -1.96 -17.02 8.30
N VAL A 59 -2.34 -17.86 7.35
CA VAL A 59 -2.92 -17.46 6.07
C VAL A 59 -4.35 -17.94 6.02
N LEU A 60 -5.26 -17.04 5.69
CA LEU A 60 -6.70 -17.29 5.60
C LEU A 60 -7.18 -17.01 4.19
N ASP A 61 -8.11 -17.82 3.70
CA ASP A 61 -8.89 -17.48 2.51
C ASP A 61 -9.93 -16.41 2.90
N HIS A 62 -9.96 -15.28 2.18
CA HIS A 62 -10.94 -14.24 2.46
C HIS A 62 -12.39 -14.70 2.22
N ARG A 63 -12.61 -15.57 1.21
CA ARG A 63 -13.97 -16.00 0.84
C ARG A 63 -14.62 -16.87 1.91
N THR A 64 -13.87 -17.85 2.41
CA THR A 64 -14.38 -18.83 3.39
C THR A 64 -14.02 -18.47 4.82
N SER A 65 -13.12 -17.50 5.04
CA SER A 65 -12.45 -17.24 6.32
C SER A 65 -11.74 -18.47 6.91
N GLY A 66 -11.54 -19.52 6.11
CA GLY A 66 -10.88 -20.75 6.52
C GLY A 66 -9.36 -20.57 6.61
N GLN A 67 -8.74 -21.17 7.63
CA GLN A 67 -7.29 -21.19 7.76
C GLN A 67 -6.69 -22.15 6.74
N LEU A 68 -5.86 -21.60 5.87
CA LEU A 68 -5.14 -22.35 4.83
C LEU A 68 -3.77 -22.82 5.31
N ASP A 69 -3.11 -22.02 6.14
CA ASP A 69 -1.75 -22.32 6.62
C ASP A 69 -1.50 -21.66 7.98
N LEU A 70 -0.62 -22.30 8.77
CA LEU A 70 -0.11 -21.78 10.04
C LEU A 70 1.39 -22.08 10.10
N GLN A 71 2.18 -21.03 10.25
CA GLN A 71 3.62 -21.08 10.14
C GLN A 71 4.30 -20.47 11.37
N TRP A 72 5.47 -21.00 11.69
CA TRP A 72 6.28 -20.59 12.83
C TRP A 72 7.17 -19.39 12.47
N GLY A 73 7.73 -18.73 13.50
CA GLY A 73 8.63 -17.59 13.31
C GLY A 73 9.86 -17.94 12.47
N GLY A 74 10.25 -17.04 11.57
CA GLY A 74 11.41 -17.23 10.68
C GLY A 74 11.08 -17.94 9.36
N THR A 75 9.97 -18.67 9.28
CA THR A 75 9.50 -19.29 8.04
C THR A 75 9.05 -18.22 7.05
N ARG A 76 9.35 -18.47 5.77
CA ARG A 76 9.01 -17.62 4.63
C ARG A 76 8.32 -18.45 3.57
N VAL A 77 7.26 -17.90 2.99
CA VAL A 77 6.45 -18.57 1.97
C VAL A 77 6.20 -17.59 0.83
N ALA A 78 6.25 -18.08 -0.40
CA ALA A 78 5.93 -17.28 -1.57
C ALA A 78 4.42 -17.30 -1.84
N VAL A 79 3.90 -16.15 -2.29
CA VAL A 79 2.59 -16.02 -2.93
C VAL A 79 2.86 -15.47 -4.33
N ASP A 80 2.47 -16.24 -5.33
CA ASP A 80 2.72 -15.89 -6.72
C ASP A 80 1.45 -15.37 -7.38
N GLY A 81 1.59 -14.34 -8.19
CA GLY A 81 0.53 -13.88 -9.08
C GLY A 81 0.42 -14.84 -10.26
N TRP A 82 -0.81 -15.17 -10.61
CA TRP A 82 -1.15 -16.04 -11.74
C TRP A 82 -2.36 -15.49 -12.48
N MET A 83 -2.53 -15.86 -13.75
CA MET A 83 -3.66 -15.39 -14.57
C MET A 83 -5.04 -15.72 -13.96
N ALA A 84 -5.12 -16.75 -13.12
CA ALA A 84 -6.33 -17.19 -12.42
C ALA A 84 -6.36 -16.77 -10.94
N GLY A 85 -5.47 -15.86 -10.53
CA GLY A 85 -5.42 -15.25 -9.21
C GLY A 85 -4.12 -15.49 -8.45
N LEU A 86 -4.18 -15.53 -7.13
CA LEU A 86 -3.04 -15.77 -6.27
C LEU A 86 -2.81 -17.27 -6.13
N LYS A 87 -1.67 -17.74 -6.61
CA LYS A 87 -1.21 -19.10 -6.37
C LYS A 87 -0.55 -19.15 -4.99
N PHE A 88 -1.12 -19.94 -4.11
CA PHE A 88 -0.59 -20.19 -2.77
C PHE A 88 -0.71 -21.66 -2.43
N ARG A 89 0.42 -22.30 -2.08
CA ARG A 89 0.50 -23.75 -1.91
C ARG A 89 -0.08 -24.46 -3.14
N ASN A 90 -1.07 -25.33 -2.93
CA ASN A 90 -1.72 -26.11 -3.99
C ASN A 90 -3.06 -25.51 -4.43
N GLY A 91 -3.36 -24.26 -4.05
CA GLY A 91 -4.62 -23.58 -4.35
C GLY A 91 -4.44 -22.27 -5.12
N ASN A 92 -5.54 -21.82 -5.73
CA ASN A 92 -5.67 -20.51 -6.36
C ASN A 92 -6.74 -19.71 -5.61
N TYR A 93 -6.42 -18.46 -5.27
CA TYR A 93 -7.25 -17.62 -4.42
C TYR A 93 -7.32 -16.20 -4.99
N HIS A 94 -8.47 -15.54 -4.93
CA HIS A 94 -8.58 -14.15 -5.36
C HIS A 94 -8.02 -13.17 -4.31
N LYS A 95 -8.19 -13.53 -3.02
CA LYS A 95 -7.76 -12.72 -1.89
C LYS A 95 -7.34 -13.58 -0.71
N LEU A 96 -6.18 -13.28 -0.16
CA LEU A 96 -5.62 -13.93 1.03
C LEU A 96 -5.45 -12.91 2.16
N VAL A 97 -5.67 -13.36 3.39
CA VAL A 97 -5.43 -12.55 4.59
C VAL A 97 -4.28 -13.17 5.38
N VAL A 98 -3.24 -12.39 5.64
CA VAL A 98 -2.04 -12.83 6.36
C VAL A 98 -1.99 -12.14 7.71
N CYS A 99 -2.15 -12.90 8.78
CA CYS A 99 -2.19 -12.39 10.15
C CYS A 99 -1.00 -12.91 10.96
N PRO A 100 -0.33 -12.07 11.77
CA PRO A 100 0.72 -12.54 12.65
C PRO A 100 0.12 -13.38 13.79
N THR A 101 0.92 -14.28 14.35
CA THR A 101 0.60 -14.95 15.61
C THR A 101 1.04 -14.09 16.80
N SER A 102 0.24 -14.12 17.88
CA SER A 102 0.41 -13.46 19.18
C SER A 102 1.61 -12.49 19.32
N GLY A 103 1.36 -11.20 19.08
CA GLY A 103 2.32 -10.10 19.31
C GLY A 103 3.49 -10.02 18.30
N GLY A 104 3.47 -10.80 17.23
CA GLY A 104 4.46 -10.74 16.14
C GLY A 104 4.14 -9.69 15.07
N PHE A 105 5.06 -9.54 14.12
CA PHE A 105 4.92 -8.73 12.91
C PHE A 105 4.77 -9.65 11.69
N VAL A 106 4.01 -9.18 10.69
CA VAL A 106 4.01 -9.81 9.35
C VAL A 106 5.24 -9.32 8.61
N LEU A 107 5.95 -10.25 7.97
CA LEU A 107 7.06 -9.94 7.09
C LEU A 107 6.57 -9.93 5.65
N ILE A 108 6.76 -8.83 4.92
CA ILE A 108 6.59 -8.78 3.46
C ILE A 108 7.95 -8.50 2.84
N ASN A 109 8.44 -9.42 2.00
CA ASN A 109 9.79 -9.41 1.42
C ASN A 109 10.88 -9.16 2.48
N GLY A 110 10.70 -9.78 3.65
CA GLY A 110 11.63 -9.68 4.79
C GLY A 110 11.51 -8.43 5.65
N LYS A 111 10.69 -7.44 5.27
CA LYS A 111 10.45 -6.23 6.08
C LYS A 111 9.30 -6.45 7.06
N PRO A 112 9.44 -6.10 8.35
CA PRO A 112 8.37 -6.25 9.35
C PRO A 112 7.36 -5.12 9.29
N TYR A 113 6.09 -5.49 9.40
CA TYR A 113 4.93 -4.60 9.40
C TYR A 113 3.97 -4.97 10.54
N ARG A 114 3.32 -3.94 11.08
CA ARG A 114 2.26 -4.08 12.09
C ARG A 114 0.95 -4.50 11.44
N GLY A 115 0.00 -4.94 12.27
CA GLY A 115 -1.33 -5.33 11.81
C GLY A 115 -1.29 -6.60 10.97
N TYR A 116 -2.10 -6.65 9.93
CA TYR A 116 -2.21 -7.78 9.00
C TYR A 116 -2.13 -7.31 7.56
N PHE A 117 -2.07 -8.25 6.62
CA PHE A 117 -2.06 -7.95 5.19
C PHE A 117 -3.25 -8.56 4.50
N GLU A 118 -3.80 -7.81 3.56
CA GLU A 118 -4.62 -8.35 2.50
C GLU A 118 -3.80 -8.41 1.21
N LEU A 119 -3.77 -9.60 0.62
CA LEU A 119 -3.15 -9.84 -0.68
C LEU A 119 -4.25 -9.99 -1.71
N HIS A 120 -4.15 -9.24 -2.80
CA HIS A 120 -5.14 -9.20 -3.87
C HIS A 120 -4.46 -9.51 -5.19
N GLU A 121 -5.15 -10.23 -6.07
CA GLU A 121 -4.77 -10.26 -7.48
C GLU A 121 -4.93 -8.87 -8.12
N ASP A 122 -4.07 -8.52 -9.07
CA ASP A 122 -4.14 -7.24 -9.79
C ASP A 122 -4.89 -7.32 -11.14
N GLY A 123 -5.51 -8.48 -11.43
CA GLY A 123 -6.20 -8.78 -12.68
C GLY A 123 -5.29 -8.99 -13.90
N ARG A 124 -3.97 -8.91 -13.73
CA ARG A 124 -2.96 -9.08 -14.80
C ARG A 124 -1.91 -10.13 -14.46
N GLY A 125 -2.20 -10.99 -13.47
CA GLY A 125 -1.29 -12.03 -13.00
C GLY A 125 -0.23 -11.54 -12.01
N GLY A 126 -0.45 -10.39 -11.38
CA GLY A 126 0.35 -9.86 -10.29
C GLY A 126 -0.39 -9.88 -8.94
N VAL A 127 0.36 -9.56 -7.90
CA VAL A 127 -0.04 -9.50 -6.49
C VAL A 127 0.10 -8.07 -5.98
N ASN A 128 -0.96 -7.59 -5.34
CA ASN A 128 -0.97 -6.36 -4.55
C ASN A 128 -0.98 -6.73 -3.07
N ALA A 129 -0.11 -6.10 -2.28
CA ALA A 129 -0.04 -6.29 -0.82
C ALA A 129 -0.45 -5.01 -0.12
N VAL A 130 -1.59 -5.07 0.58
CA VAL A 130 -2.17 -3.96 1.34
C VAL A 130 -2.01 -4.24 2.82
N ASN A 131 -1.30 -3.37 3.53
CA ASN A 131 -1.18 -3.46 4.97
C ASN A 131 -2.41 -2.83 5.63
N ILE A 132 -3.08 -3.60 6.47
CA ILE A 132 -4.18 -3.13 7.29
C ILE A 132 -3.70 -2.98 8.73
N VAL A 133 -3.72 -1.75 9.23
CA VAL A 133 -3.21 -1.38 10.55
C VAL A 133 -4.30 -0.64 11.31
N ASP A 134 -4.49 -1.00 12.58
CA ASP A 134 -5.36 -0.25 13.49
C ASP A 134 -4.72 1.09 13.88
N LEU A 135 -5.47 2.19 13.89
CA LEU A 135 -4.94 3.56 14.02
C LEU A 135 -4.10 3.77 15.28
N GLU A 136 -4.45 3.13 16.40
CA GLU A 136 -3.69 3.24 17.64
C GLU A 136 -2.22 2.82 17.45
N SER A 137 -1.95 1.86 16.56
CA SER A 137 -0.59 1.44 16.20
C SER A 137 0.11 2.37 15.21
N TYR A 138 -0.62 3.19 14.45
CA TYR A 138 -0.08 4.15 13.49
C TYR A 138 0.36 5.46 14.17
N LEU A 139 -0.36 5.91 15.20
CA LEU A 139 0.01 7.08 15.99
C LEU A 139 1.40 6.94 16.64
N TYR A 140 1.78 5.74 17.11
CA TYR A 140 3.14 5.49 17.62
C TYR A 140 4.25 5.58 16.57
N GLY A 141 3.93 5.37 15.28
CA GLY A 141 4.90 5.37 14.18
C GLY A 141 5.14 6.76 13.60
N VAL A 142 4.06 7.50 13.33
CA VAL A 142 4.12 8.84 12.71
C VAL A 142 4.66 9.89 13.67
N VAL A 143 4.32 9.83 14.95
CA VAL A 143 4.86 10.76 15.96
C VAL A 143 6.37 10.64 16.08
N LYS A 144 6.93 9.43 15.98
CA LYS A 144 8.39 9.23 16.00
C LYS A 144 9.12 9.73 14.74
N ALA A 145 8.44 9.84 13.61
CA ALA A 145 9.04 10.28 12.35
C ALA A 145 8.99 11.81 12.16
N GLU A 146 7.95 12.47 12.70
CA GLU A 146 7.73 13.93 12.57
C GLU A 146 8.28 14.75 13.76
N MET A 147 8.52 14.13 14.91
CA MET A 147 9.19 14.82 16.02
C MET A 147 10.70 14.87 15.76
N SER A 148 11.17 15.99 15.21
CA SER A 148 12.52 16.45 15.52
C SER A 148 12.67 16.52 17.04
N ALA A 149 13.84 16.12 17.58
CA ALA A 149 14.11 16.05 19.02
C ALA A 149 14.02 17.41 19.77
N SER A 150 13.53 18.47 19.12
CA SER A 150 13.40 19.83 19.63
C SER A 150 11.96 20.28 19.85
N ALA A 151 10.97 19.39 19.88
CA ALA A 151 9.60 19.77 20.24
C ALA A 151 9.51 20.10 21.75
N PRO A 152 8.94 21.25 22.15
CA PRO A 152 8.79 21.61 23.55
C PRO A 152 7.80 20.69 24.28
N LEU A 153 8.03 20.51 25.59
CA LEU A 153 7.33 19.56 26.48
C LEU A 153 5.80 19.75 26.54
N GLU A 154 5.30 20.92 26.14
CA GLU A 154 3.87 21.28 26.12
C GLU A 154 3.04 20.54 25.05
N ALA A 155 3.67 19.73 24.19
CA ALA A 155 3.02 19.02 23.08
C ALA A 155 2.99 17.48 23.23
N LEU A 156 3.30 16.95 24.43
CA LEU A 156 3.21 15.53 24.78
C LEU A 156 1.90 15.17 25.48
#